data_AF-A0A9E3ALX5-F1
#
_entry.id   AF-A0A9E3ALX5-F1
#
_cell.length_a   1.000
_cell.length_b   1.000
_cell.length_c   1.000
_cell.angle_alpha   90.00
_cell.angle_beta   90.00
_cell.angle_gamma   90.00
#
_symmetry.space_group_name_H-M   'P 1'
#
loop_
_entity.id
_entity.type
_entity.pdbx_description
1 polymer ?
#
loop_
_entity_poly.entity_id
_entity_poly.type
_entity_poly.pdbx_seq_one_letter_code
_entity_poly.pdbx_strand_id
1 'polypeptide(L)'
;RAARPETTEAACTVFSGVVHDAAQERKVRDIMRRHIAFYASTPAYLPVLAHAGFEEIHAPLRAMSRAGEWDRMASAISDDILDAFAVFDAPRRLGERLAAKYAGILTEIAVYREGGQFASDSDWRALVEGLSTPRR
;
A
#
# COMPACT_ATOMS: atom_id res chain seq x y z
N ARG A 1 -4.15 -32.74 25.90
CA ARG A 1 -3.48 -31.48 25.52
C ARG A 1 -4.07 -31.05 24.18
N ALA A 2 -5.01 -30.11 24.16
CA ALA A 2 -5.61 -29.66 22.90
C ALA A 2 -4.53 -28.99 22.05
N ALA A 3 -4.43 -29.37 20.78
CA ALA A 3 -3.55 -28.71 19.83
C ALA A 3 -3.98 -27.24 19.76
N ARG A 4 -3.05 -26.35 20.10
CA ARG A 4 -3.21 -24.91 19.88
C ARG A 4 -3.42 -24.74 18.37
N PRO A 5 -4.44 -24.02 17.89
CA PRO A 5 -4.67 -23.86 16.47
C PRO A 5 -3.37 -23.33 15.83
N GLU A 6 -2.93 -23.97 14.75
CA GLU A 6 -1.79 -23.48 13.97
C GLU A 6 -2.20 -22.12 13.39
N THR A 7 -1.76 -21.05 14.04
CA THR A 7 -1.78 -19.72 13.44
C THR A 7 -0.83 -19.78 12.25
N THR A 8 -1.38 -19.83 11.04
CA THR A 8 -0.60 -19.66 9.81
C THR A 8 -0.01 -18.25 9.82
N GLU A 9 1.31 -18.17 9.76
CA GLU A 9 2.01 -16.90 9.61
C GLU A 9 1.82 -16.38 8.17
N ALA A 10 1.38 -15.12 8.05
CA ALA A 10 1.13 -14.46 6.79
C ALA A 10 1.77 -13.07 6.83
N ALA A 11 2.76 -12.86 5.97
CA ALA A 11 3.46 -11.60 5.79
C ALA A 11 3.15 -11.00 4.42
N CYS A 12 2.89 -9.69 4.37
CA CYS A 12 2.70 -8.98 3.10
C CYS A 12 3.31 -7.59 3.15
N THR A 13 3.88 -7.17 2.02
CA THR A 13 4.28 -5.76 1.83
C THR A 13 3.07 -4.96 1.39
N VAL A 14 2.73 -3.91 2.13
CA VAL A 14 1.54 -3.09 1.88
C VAL A 14 1.92 -1.72 1.32
N PHE A 15 1.17 -1.25 0.32
CA PHE A 15 1.32 0.12 -0.16
C PHE A 15 0.86 1.09 0.93
N SER A 16 1.78 1.93 1.38
CA SER A 16 1.53 2.85 2.48
C SER A 16 2.45 4.05 2.41
N GLY A 17 2.06 5.14 3.07
CA GLY A 17 2.84 6.38 3.09
C GLY A 17 2.53 7.28 4.28
N VAL A 18 3.57 7.82 4.91
CA VAL A 18 3.44 8.80 5.98
C VAL A 18 3.09 10.18 5.40
N VAL A 19 2.16 10.85 6.04
CA VAL A 19 1.73 12.21 5.71
C VAL A 19 1.96 13.14 6.91
N HIS A 20 2.79 14.16 6.72
CA HIS A 20 2.99 15.28 7.67
C HIS A 20 2.38 16.58 7.16
N ASP A 21 2.52 16.83 5.86
CA ASP A 21 2.02 18.02 5.17
C ASP A 21 1.59 17.69 3.74
N ALA A 22 0.93 18.65 3.10
CA ALA A 22 0.39 18.48 1.75
C ALA A 22 1.47 18.27 0.67
N ALA A 23 2.69 18.80 0.84
CA ALA A 23 3.78 18.60 -0.12
C ALA A 23 4.32 17.18 -0.05
N GLN A 24 4.54 16.68 1.17
CA GLN A 24 4.91 15.29 1.41
C GLN A 24 3.81 14.33 0.95
N GLU A 25 2.54 14.63 1.23
CA GLU A 25 1.41 13.82 0.81
C GLU A 25 1.39 13.63 -0.71
N ARG A 26 1.50 14.72 -1.48
CA ARG A 26 1.56 14.65 -2.94
C ARG A 26 2.71 13.75 -3.40
N LYS A 27 3.90 13.94 -2.83
CA LYS A 27 5.09 13.15 -3.19
C LYS A 27 4.87 11.66 -2.94
N VAL A 28 4.38 11.27 -1.76
CA VAL A 28 4.21 9.85 -1.43
C VAL A 28 3.06 9.21 -2.23
N ARG A 29 1.97 9.95 -2.47
CA ARG A 29 0.86 9.51 -3.34
C ARG A 29 1.36 9.25 -4.76
N ASP A 30 2.16 10.15 -5.34
CA ASP A 30 2.71 9.98 -6.69
C ASP A 30 3.65 8.77 -6.81
N ILE A 31 4.40 8.44 -5.76
CA ILE A 31 5.24 7.25 -5.72
C ILE A 31 4.36 5.99 -5.68
N MET A 32 3.30 5.98 -4.86
CA MET A 32 2.36 4.86 -4.81
C MET A 32 1.58 4.69 -6.12
N ARG A 33 1.22 5.78 -6.82
CA ARG A 33 0.64 5.70 -8.17
C ARG A 33 1.55 4.96 -9.14
N ARG A 34 2.86 5.26 -9.14
CA ARG A 34 3.83 4.55 -9.99
C ARG A 34 3.88 3.06 -9.66
N HIS A 35 3.92 2.70 -8.37
CA HIS A 35 3.92 1.30 -7.95
C HIS A 35 2.64 0.57 -8.39
N ILE A 36 1.46 1.14 -8.08
CA ILE A 36 0.18 0.54 -8.45
C ILE A 36 0.07 0.40 -9.97
N ALA A 37 0.43 1.43 -10.74
CA ALA A 37 0.39 1.37 -12.19
C ALA A 37 1.28 0.28 -12.77
N PHE A 38 2.48 0.08 -12.20
CA PHE A 38 3.36 -1.01 -12.59
C PHE A 38 2.70 -2.38 -12.36
N TYR A 39 2.24 -2.67 -11.14
CA TYR A 39 1.60 -3.95 -10.84
C TYR A 39 0.33 -4.16 -11.66
N ALA A 40 -0.53 -3.16 -11.77
CA ALA A 40 -1.76 -3.19 -12.54
C ALA A 40 -1.54 -3.40 -14.04
N SER A 41 -0.35 -3.09 -14.57
CA SER A 41 0.01 -3.36 -15.98
C SER A 41 0.33 -4.85 -16.26
N THR A 42 0.55 -5.65 -15.22
CA THR A 42 0.95 -7.06 -15.35
C THR A 42 -0.28 -7.99 -15.35
N PRO A 43 -0.32 -9.04 -16.20
CA PRO A 43 -1.46 -9.95 -16.26
C PRO A 43 -1.76 -10.65 -14.93
N ALA A 44 -0.73 -10.89 -14.10
CA ALA A 44 -0.88 -11.56 -12.80
C ALA A 44 -1.78 -10.80 -11.81
N TYR A 45 -1.92 -9.48 -11.97
CA TYR A 45 -2.70 -8.63 -11.08
C TYR A 45 -4.11 -8.32 -11.61
N LEU A 46 -4.47 -8.77 -12.81
CA LEU A 46 -5.82 -8.58 -13.35
C LEU A 46 -6.92 -9.13 -12.41
N PRO A 47 -6.79 -10.32 -11.77
CA PRO A 47 -7.81 -10.79 -10.83
C PRO A 47 -7.97 -9.89 -9.59
N VAL A 48 -6.89 -9.26 -9.13
CA VAL A 48 -6.94 -8.30 -8.00
C VAL A 48 -7.68 -7.04 -8.41
N LEU A 49 -7.44 -6.54 -9.62
CA LEU A 49 -8.15 -5.38 -10.17
C LEU A 49 -9.64 -5.69 -10.34
N ALA A 50 -9.99 -6.85 -10.90
CA ALA A 50 -11.37 -7.30 -11.06
C ALA A 50 -12.10 -7.38 -9.70
N HIS A 51 -11.45 -7.97 -8.69
CA HIS A 51 -12.00 -8.04 -7.33
C HIS A 51 -12.28 -6.65 -6.72
N ALA A 52 -11.43 -5.66 -7.03
CA ALA A 52 -11.58 -4.29 -6.57
C ALA A 52 -12.47 -3.41 -7.48
N GLY A 53 -12.98 -3.94 -8.61
CA GLY A 53 -13.81 -3.19 -9.55
C GLY A 53 -13.06 -2.28 -10.52
N PHE A 54 -11.75 -2.51 -10.74
CA PHE A 54 -10.88 -1.69 -11.57
C PHE A 54 -10.26 -2.43 -12.76
N GLU A 55 -10.82 -3.55 -13.21
CA GLU A 55 -10.23 -4.37 -14.30
C GLU A 55 -9.97 -3.60 -15.60
N GLU A 56 -10.79 -2.61 -15.91
CA GLU A 56 -10.72 -1.80 -17.14
C GLU A 56 -9.42 -1.01 -17.27
N ILE A 57 -8.71 -0.72 -16.16
CA ILE A 57 -7.45 0.02 -16.21
C ILE A 57 -6.28 -0.85 -16.71
N HIS A 58 -6.43 -2.18 -16.68
CA HIS A 58 -5.36 -3.11 -17.00
C HIS A 58 -4.88 -2.95 -18.45
N ALA A 59 -5.78 -3.03 -19.43
CA ALA A 59 -5.41 -3.01 -20.84
C ALA A 59 -4.69 -1.70 -21.26
N PRO A 60 -5.17 -0.50 -20.87
CA PRO A 60 -4.44 0.76 -21.09
C PRO A 60 -3.07 0.78 -20.42
N LEU A 61 -2.97 0.42 -19.14
CA LEU A 61 -1.70 0.43 -18.40
C LEU A 61 -0.69 -0.55 -19.00
N ARG A 62 -1.16 -1.71 -19.44
CA ARG A 62 -0.34 -2.72 -20.10
C ARG A 62 0.24 -2.22 -21.43
N ALA A 63 -0.53 -1.46 -22.20
CA ALA A 63 -0.06 -0.83 -23.43
C ALA A 63 0.99 0.25 -23.15
N MET A 64 0.71 1.15 -22.20
CA MET A 64 1.64 2.21 -21.79
C MET A 64 2.97 1.66 -21.25
N SER A 65 2.92 0.58 -20.46
CA SER A 65 4.13 -0.09 -19.95
C SER A 65 5.03 -0.60 -21.08
N ARG A 66 4.44 -1.22 -22.11
CA ARG A 66 5.19 -1.69 -23.29
C ARG A 66 5.78 -0.55 -24.11
N ALA A 67 5.15 0.61 -24.08
CA ALA A 67 5.63 1.82 -24.73
C ALA A 67 6.64 2.63 -23.88
N GLY A 68 6.91 2.20 -22.63
CA GLY A 68 7.79 2.93 -21.72
C GLY A 68 7.21 4.24 -21.18
N GLU A 69 5.89 4.43 -21.24
CA GLU A 69 5.21 5.68 -20.87
C GLU A 69 4.93 5.76 -19.35
N TRP A 70 5.99 5.66 -18.53
CA TRP A 70 5.85 5.51 -17.07
C TRP A 70 5.11 6.64 -16.35
N ASP A 71 5.34 7.90 -16.72
CA ASP A 71 4.64 9.02 -16.11
C ASP A 71 3.15 9.05 -16.49
N ARG A 72 2.82 8.62 -17.72
CA ARG A 72 1.44 8.50 -18.17
C ARG A 72 0.73 7.36 -17.45
N MET A 73 1.42 6.25 -17.20
CA MET A 73 0.90 5.14 -16.39
C MET A 73 0.52 5.61 -14.99
N ALA A 74 1.41 6.36 -14.32
CA ALA A 74 1.13 6.88 -12.98
C ALA A 74 -0.07 7.86 -12.99
N SER A 75 -0.16 8.70 -14.02
CA SER A 75 -1.26 9.67 -14.16
C SER A 75 -2.63 9.00 -14.42
N ALA A 76 -2.66 7.76 -14.89
CA ALA A 76 -3.89 7.00 -15.09
C ALA A 76 -4.46 6.42 -13.77
N ILE A 77 -3.72 6.52 -12.66
CA ILE A 77 -4.18 6.07 -11.34
C ILE A 77 -4.93 7.22 -10.65
N SER A 78 -6.26 7.12 -10.62
CA SER A 78 -7.13 8.05 -9.89
C SER A 78 -6.92 7.96 -8.38
N ASP A 79 -7.43 8.95 -7.64
CA ASP A 79 -7.45 8.91 -6.17
C ASP A 79 -8.23 7.70 -5.65
N ASP A 80 -9.36 7.35 -6.27
CA ASP A 80 -10.15 6.18 -5.87
C ASP A 80 -9.36 4.86 -6.00
N ILE A 81 -8.64 4.68 -7.11
CA ILE A 81 -7.78 3.50 -7.31
C ILE A 81 -6.64 3.51 -6.30
N LEU A 82 -6.01 4.67 -6.11
CA LEU A 82 -4.91 4.84 -5.17
C LEU A 82 -5.33 4.47 -3.74
N ASP A 83 -6.45 5.00 -3.27
CA ASP A 83 -6.95 4.83 -1.91
C ASP A 83 -7.56 3.43 -1.66
N ALA A 84 -7.96 2.72 -2.73
CA ALA A 84 -8.33 1.31 -2.62
C ALA A 84 -7.13 0.41 -2.25
N PHE A 85 -5.96 0.68 -2.86
CA PHE A 85 -4.78 -0.19 -2.74
C PHE A 85 -3.73 0.31 -1.74
N ALA A 86 -3.71 1.60 -1.39
CA ALA A 86 -2.73 2.18 -0.49
C ALA A 86 -3.35 2.82 0.77
N VAL A 87 -2.57 2.95 1.83
CA VAL A 87 -2.99 3.61 3.08
C VAL A 87 -2.06 4.76 3.41
N PHE A 88 -2.62 5.95 3.62
CA PHE A 88 -1.88 7.15 4.00
C PHE A 88 -2.42 7.70 5.32
N ASP A 89 -1.54 8.08 6.24
CA ASP A 89 -1.90 8.81 7.47
C ASP A 89 -0.62 9.37 8.13
N ALA A 90 -0.78 10.11 9.23
CA ALA A 90 0.30 10.49 10.12
C ALA A 90 0.98 9.24 10.71
N PRO A 91 2.28 9.26 11.07
CA PRO A 91 3.07 8.05 11.31
C PRO A 91 2.42 7.03 12.26
N ARG A 92 2.03 7.46 13.47
CA ARG A 92 1.39 6.59 14.47
C ARG A 92 0.02 6.09 14.02
N ARG A 93 -0.80 6.98 13.47
CA ARG A 93 -2.15 6.64 12.98
C ARG A 93 -2.08 5.68 11.80
N LEU A 94 -1.05 5.78 10.98
CA LEU A 94 -0.81 4.84 9.89
C LEU A 94 -0.59 3.43 10.44
N GLY A 95 0.25 3.28 11.46
CA GLY A 95 0.42 2.01 12.16
C GLY A 95 -0.90 1.47 12.73
N GLU A 96 -1.67 2.30 13.42
CA GLU A 96 -2.97 1.91 13.98
C GLU A 96 -3.96 1.47 12.88
N ARG A 97 -4.00 2.18 11.75
CA ARG A 97 -4.86 1.85 10.60
C ARG A 97 -4.44 0.57 9.90
N LEU A 98 -3.15 0.35 9.71
CA LEU A 98 -2.62 -0.88 9.11
C LEU A 98 -2.96 -2.08 10.01
N ALA A 99 -2.76 -1.97 11.32
CA ALA A 99 -3.19 -2.99 12.27
C ALA A 99 -4.70 -3.25 12.20
N ALA A 100 -5.53 -2.22 11.90
CA ALA A 100 -6.98 -2.37 11.73
C ALA A 100 -7.32 -3.16 10.48
N LYS A 101 -6.77 -2.70 9.36
CA LYS A 101 -7.12 -3.15 8.02
C LYS A 101 -6.78 -4.62 7.82
N TYR A 102 -5.71 -5.08 8.47
CA TYR A 102 -5.18 -6.44 8.31
C TYR A 102 -5.36 -7.34 9.54
N ALA A 103 -6.14 -6.91 10.54
CA ALA A 103 -6.43 -7.72 11.72
C ALA A 103 -7.06 -9.07 11.34
N GLY A 104 -6.46 -10.16 11.79
CA GLY A 104 -6.92 -11.52 11.47
C GLY A 104 -6.61 -11.98 10.05
N ILE A 105 -5.91 -11.15 9.24
CA ILE A 105 -5.49 -11.46 7.87
C ILE A 105 -3.97 -11.64 7.79
N LEU A 106 -3.22 -10.67 8.32
CA LEU A 106 -1.75 -10.69 8.34
C LEU A 106 -1.24 -10.81 9.77
N THR A 107 -0.22 -11.63 9.97
CA THR A 107 0.56 -11.67 11.21
C THR A 107 1.71 -10.67 11.17
N GLU A 108 2.24 -10.38 9.98
CA GLU A 108 3.32 -9.43 9.78
C GLU A 108 3.03 -8.48 8.61
N ILE A 109 3.36 -7.21 8.82
CA ILE A 109 3.21 -6.15 7.81
C ILE A 109 4.60 -5.62 7.48
N ALA A 110 4.99 -5.77 6.22
CA ALA A 110 6.14 -5.09 5.67
C ALA A 110 5.70 -3.79 4.99
N VAL A 111 6.53 -2.75 5.06
CA VAL A 111 6.29 -1.47 4.39
C VAL A 111 7.50 -1.10 3.55
N TYR A 112 7.25 -0.39 2.45
CA TYR A 112 8.32 0.18 1.65
C TYR A 112 8.98 1.31 2.46
N ARG A 113 10.27 1.17 2.79
CA ARG A 113 11.04 2.18 3.51
C ARG A 113 11.91 3.03 2.57
N GLU A 114 12.36 2.41 1.49
CA GLU A 114 13.20 3.03 0.48
C GLU A 114 12.30 3.61 -0.60
N GLY A 115 12.35 4.94 -0.76
CA GLY A 115 11.44 5.68 -1.64
C GLY A 115 10.83 6.94 -1.00
N GLY A 116 11.20 7.29 0.22
CA GLY A 116 10.72 8.53 0.86
C GLY A 116 9.28 8.48 1.35
N GLN A 117 8.75 7.27 1.61
CA GLN A 117 7.47 7.09 2.29
C GLN A 117 7.55 7.41 3.79
N PHE A 118 8.76 7.48 4.33
CA PHE A 118 9.11 7.87 5.69
C PHE A 118 10.11 9.03 5.64
N ALA A 119 9.86 10.09 6.40
CA ALA A 119 10.74 11.27 6.40
C ALA A 119 11.89 11.14 7.41
N SER A 120 11.74 10.26 8.42
CA SER A 120 12.72 10.12 9.50
C SER A 120 12.62 8.80 10.27
N ASP A 121 13.64 8.50 11.07
CA ASP A 121 13.62 7.41 12.05
C ASP A 121 12.52 7.59 13.12
N SER A 122 12.13 8.83 13.43
CA SER A 122 11.05 9.09 14.38
C SER A 122 9.70 8.68 13.81
N ASP A 123 9.49 8.87 12.50
CA ASP A 123 8.28 8.38 11.83
C ASP A 123 8.19 6.87 11.89
N TRP A 124 9.33 6.19 11.66
CA TRP A 124 9.42 4.75 11.75
C TRP A 124 9.05 4.24 13.15
N ARG A 125 9.61 4.83 14.21
CA ARG A 125 9.28 4.45 15.60
C ARG A 125 7.81 4.68 15.92
N ALA A 126 7.27 5.82 15.51
CA ALA A 126 5.86 6.15 15.74
C ALA A 126 4.91 5.19 15.00
N LEU A 127 5.23 4.80 13.76
CA LEU A 127 4.48 3.78 13.03
C LEU A 127 4.52 2.43 13.74
N VAL A 128 5.70 1.99 14.18
CA VAL A 128 5.86 0.72 14.90
C VAL A 128 5.07 0.73 16.21
N GLU A 129 5.09 1.84 16.96
CA GLU A 129 4.27 2.00 18.17
C GLU A 129 2.77 1.86 17.86
N GLY A 130 2.30 2.47 16.77
CA GLY A 130 0.91 2.36 16.32
C GLY A 130 0.50 0.93 15.92
N LEU A 131 1.41 0.18 15.27
CA LEU A 131 1.19 -1.23 14.91
C LEU A 131 1.13 -2.15 16.15
N SER A 132 1.98 -1.90 17.14
CA SER A 132 2.13 -2.77 18.31
C SER A 132 1.15 -2.48 19.45
N THR A 133 0.37 -1.40 19.37
CA THR A 133 -0.58 -1.03 20.44
C THR A 133 -1.80 -1.98 20.40
N PRO A 134 -2.03 -2.81 21.44
CA PRO A 134 -3.20 -3.66 21.51
C PRO A 134 -4.44 -2.78 21.62
N ARG A 135 -5.44 -3.00 20.75
CA ARG A 135 -6.73 -2.34 20.96
C ARG A 135 -7.45 -3.02 22.12
N ARG A 136 -7.92 -2.19 23.05
CA ARG A 136 -8.89 -2.59 24.08
C ARG A 136 -10.25 -2.86 23.46
#